data_AF-M6G858-F1
#
_entry.id   AF-M6G858-F1
#
_cell.length_a   1.000
_cell.length_b   1.000
_cell.length_c   1.000
_cell.angle_alpha   90.00
_cell.angle_beta   90.00
_cell.angle_gamma   90.00
#
_symmetry.space_group_name_H-M   'P 1'
#
loop_
_entity.id
_entity.type
_entity.pdbx_description
1 polymer ?
#
loop_
_entity_poly.entity_id
_entity_poly.type
_entity_poly.pdbx_seq_one_letter_code
_entity_poly.pdbx_strand_id
1 'polypeptide(L)' 'MTEAAWQHRFPGTGSKIVAARRTGQPALVVALAEKASLRLHKKFRNLQLRGKTPQVMITAVSRELSGFLWAAMNLVA' A
#
# COMPACT_ATOMS: atom_id res chain seq x y z
N MET A 1 6.17 10.02 -0.85
CA MET A 1 5.49 8.88 -0.18
C MET A 1 4.33 9.32 0.73
N THR A 2 4.33 10.56 1.24
CA THR A 2 3.30 11.11 2.15
C THR A 2 1.86 10.90 1.66
N GLU A 3 1.54 11.40 0.46
CA GLU A 3 0.18 11.26 -0.11
C GLU A 3 -0.21 9.80 -0.34
N ALA A 4 0.70 8.99 -0.90
CA ALA A 4 0.44 7.57 -1.13
C ALA A 4 0.17 6.81 0.19
N ALA A 5 0.94 7.10 1.24
CA ALA A 5 0.72 6.53 2.55
C ALA A 5 -0.61 6.97 3.17
N TRP A 6 -1.02 8.23 2.95
CA TRP A 6 -2.30 8.74 3.42
C TRP A 6 -3.50 8.05 2.75
N GLN A 7 -3.39 7.68 1.46
CA GLN A 7 -4.46 6.95 0.76
C GLN A 7 -4.79 5.59 1.41
N HIS A 8 -3.83 4.95 2.08
CA HIS A 8 -4.06 3.69 2.81
C HIS A 8 -4.91 3.84 4.08
N ARG A 9 -5.41 5.04 4.42
CA ARG A 9 -6.47 5.22 5.42
C ARG A 9 -7.79 4.54 5.01
N PHE A 10 -8.00 4.35 3.71
CA PHE A 10 -9.17 3.67 3.16
C PHE A 10 -8.88 2.19 2.92
N PRO A 11 -9.88 1.30 3.11
CA PRO A 11 -9.71 -0.11 2.80
C PRO A 11 -9.39 -0.29 1.31
N GLY A 12 -8.30 -1.00 1.03
CA GLY A 12 -7.74 -1.19 -0.31
C GLY A 12 -8.51 -2.19 -1.18
N THR A 13 -9.84 -2.18 -1.13
CA THR A 13 -10.66 -3.01 -2.02
C THR A 13 -10.52 -2.44 -3.44
N GLY A 14 -10.12 -3.29 -4.39
CA GLY A 14 -9.79 -2.89 -5.76
C GLY A 14 -10.94 -2.12 -6.43
N SER A 15 -10.80 -0.81 -6.53
CA SER A 15 -11.70 0.02 -7.32
C SER A 15 -11.65 -0.39 -8.80
N LYS A 16 -12.74 -0.16 -9.53
CA LYS A 16 -12.80 -0.36 -10.99
C LYS A 16 -11.62 0.32 -11.71
N ILE A 17 -11.20 1.49 -11.22
CA ILE A 17 -10.06 2.24 -11.75
C ILE A 17 -8.74 1.48 -11.52
N VAL A 18 -8.57 0.87 -10.34
CA VAL A 18 -7.36 0.10 -10.01
C VAL A 18 -7.31 -1.20 -10.81
N ALA A 19 -8.45 -1.87 -10.99
CA ALA A 19 -8.55 -3.05 -11.83
C ALA A 19 -8.17 -2.74 -13.29
N ALA A 20 -8.70 -1.65 -13.85
CA ALA A 20 -8.36 -1.21 -15.21
C ALA A 20 -6.86 -0.92 -15.39
N ARG A 21 -6.21 -0.31 -14.39
CA ARG A 21 -4.76 -0.05 -14.41
C ARG A 21 -3.90 -1.31 -14.33
N ARG A 22 -4.46 -2.41 -13.81
CA ARG A 22 -3.76 -3.70 -13.65
C ARG A 22 -3.89 -4.59 -14.87
N THR A 23 -4.75 -4.26 -15.83
CA THR A 23 -4.86 -4.98 -17.10
C THR A 23 -3.51 -5.02 -17.82
N GLY A 24 -3.05 -6.22 -18.18
CA GLY A 24 -1.76 -6.43 -18.85
C GLY A 24 -0.52 -6.41 -17.93
N GLN A 25 -0.70 -6.26 -16.61
CA GLN A 25 0.41 -6.32 -15.66
C GLN A 25 0.73 -7.77 -15.25
N PRO A 26 1.99 -8.10 -14.92
CA PRO A 26 2.35 -9.43 -14.43
C PRO A 26 1.56 -9.82 -13.18
N ALA A 27 1.03 -11.04 -13.15
CA ALA A 27 0.19 -11.52 -12.05
C ALA A 27 0.89 -11.44 -10.67
N LEU A 28 2.20 -11.70 -10.63
CA LEU A 28 3.00 -11.60 -9.41
C LEU A 28 3.08 -10.16 -8.87
N VAL A 29 3.22 -9.17 -9.76
CA VAL A 29 3.25 -7.75 -9.38
C VAL A 29 1.88 -7.31 -8.87
N VAL A 30 0.80 -7.75 -9.51
CA VAL A 30 -0.57 -7.47 -9.07
C VAL A 30 -0.84 -8.08 -7.69
N ALA A 31 -0.49 -9.34 -7.47
CA ALA A 31 -0.64 -10.02 -6.18
C ALA A 31 0.18 -9.33 -5.07
N LEU A 32 1.41 -8.90 -5.38
CA LEU A 32 2.24 -8.14 -4.43
C LEU A 32 1.58 -6.79 -4.08
N ALA A 33 1.03 -6.08 -5.06
CA ALA A 33 0.36 -4.80 -4.82
C ALA A 33 -0.91 -4.95 -3.97
N GLU A 34 -1.66 -6.04 -4.11
CA GLU A 34 -2.81 -6.36 -3.27
C GLU A 34 -2.39 -6.67 -1.83
N LYS A 35 -1.38 -7.53 -1.67
CA LYS A 35 -0.78 -7.83 -0.36
C LYS A 35 -0.29 -6.55 0.33
N ALA A 36 0.39 -5.68 -0.41
CA ALA A 36 0.85 -4.39 0.09
C ALA A 36 -0.33 -3.53 0.58
N SER A 37 -1.37 -3.40 -0.24
CA SER A 37 -2.53 -2.55 0.08
C SER A 37 -3.23 -2.98 1.38
N LEU A 38 -3.48 -4.28 1.55
CA LEU A 38 -4.09 -4.83 2.77
C LEU A 38 -3.20 -4.64 4.01
N ARG A 39 -1.90 -4.92 3.87
CA ARG A 39 -0.90 -4.79 4.94
C ARG A 39 -0.77 -3.33 5.41
N LEU A 40 -0.65 -2.40 4.47
CA LEU A 40 -0.46 -0.98 4.74
C LEU A 40 -1.73 -0.37 5.35
N HIS A 41 -2.92 -0.76 4.87
CA HIS A 41 -4.19 -0.35 5.47
C HIS A 41 -4.31 -0.85 6.91
N LYS A 42 -4.01 -2.13 7.16
CA LYS A 42 -4.01 -2.71 8.51
C LYS A 42 -3.07 -1.95 9.44
N LYS A 43 -1.86 -1.60 8.97
CA LYS A 43 -0.90 -0.82 9.76
C LYS A 43 -1.42 0.58 10.07
N PHE A 44 -1.95 1.28 9.08
CA PHE A 44 -2.55 2.60 9.26
C PHE A 44 -3.66 2.54 10.32
N ARG A 45 -4.60 1.60 10.16
CA ARG A 45 -5.73 1.41 11.07
C ARG A 45 -5.29 1.08 12.49
N ASN A 46 -4.31 0.19 12.65
CA ASN A 46 -3.79 -0.17 13.98
C ASN A 46 -3.15 1.02 14.70
N LEU A 47 -2.41 1.88 13.97
CA LEU A 47 -1.82 3.08 14.57
C LEU A 47 -2.88 4.13 14.89
N GLN A 48 -3.90 4.27 14.03
CA GLN A 48 -5.04 5.15 14.26
C GLN A 48 -5.81 4.75 15.52
N LEU A 49 -6.11 3.45 15.69
CA LEU A 49 -6.77 2.93 16.89
C LEU A 49 -5.95 3.13 18.16
N ARG A 50 -4.62 3.24 18.05
CA ARG A 50 -3.70 3.58 19.15
C ARG A 50 -3.55 5.09 19.38
N GLY A 51 -4.35 5.93 18.71
CA GLY A 51 -4.33 7.38 18.85
C GLY A 51 -3.05 8.05 18.36
N LYS A 52 -2.30 7.42 17.44
CA LYS A 52 -1.07 8.02 16.89
C LYS A 52 -1.38 9.19 15.97
N THR A 53 -0.49 10.19 15.96
CA THR A 53 -0.64 11.36 15.10
C THR A 53 -0.54 10.99 13.62
N PRO A 54 -1.16 11.76 12.71
CA PRO A 54 -1.07 11.52 11.27
C PRO A 54 0.37 11.39 10.76
N GLN A 55 1.29 12.21 11.27
CA GLN A 55 2.71 12.18 10.90
C GLN A 55 3.34 10.81 11.20
N VAL A 56 3.12 10.29 12.42
CA VAL A 56 3.63 8.96 12.82
C VAL A 56 3.04 7.86 11.94
N MET A 57 1.74 7.92 11.66
CA MET A 57 1.06 6.96 10.79
C MET A 57 1.64 6.97 9.37
N ILE A 58 1.71 8.16 8.76
CA ILE A 58 2.19 8.37 7.39
C ILE A 58 3.65 7.93 7.26
N THR A 59 4.52 8.28 8.22
CA THR A 59 5.94 7.86 8.18
C THR A 59 6.07 6.35 8.31
N ALA A 60 5.34 5.72 9.23
CA ALA A 60 5.41 4.28 9.44
C ALA A 60 4.89 3.47 8.23
N VAL A 61 3.84 3.95 7.57
CA VAL A 61 3.30 3.35 6.34
C VAL A 61 4.25 3.61 5.15
N SER A 62 4.80 4.81 5.02
CA SER A 62 5.76 5.15 3.95
C SER A 62 6.98 4.23 3.97
N ARG A 63 7.59 3.99 5.15
CA ARG A 63 8.75 3.09 5.29
C ARG A 63 8.46 1.66 4.80
N GLU A 64 7.26 1.17 5.06
CA GLU A 64 6.87 -0.17 4.65
C GLU A 64 6.50 -0.23 3.16
N LEU A 65 5.86 0.82 2.64
CA LEU A 65 5.60 0.96 1.22
C LEU A 65 6.89 0.94 0.39
N SER A 66 7.99 1.52 0.89
CA SER A 66 9.29 1.48 0.20
C SER A 66 9.79 0.05 0.00
N GLY A 67 9.61 -0.81 1.00
CA GLY A 67 9.97 -2.23 0.92
C GLY A 67 9.15 -2.97 -0.12
N PHE A 68 7.85 -2.67 -0.23
CA PHE A 68 7.00 -3.25 -1.28
C PHE A 68 7.39 -2.79 -2.69
N LEU A 69 7.75 -1.51 -2.85
CA LEU A 69 8.24 -1.00 -4.14
C LEU A 69 9.55 -1.67 -4.54
N TRP A 70 10.49 -1.83 -3.61
CA TRP A 70 11.72 -2.56 -3.86
C TRP A 70 11.45 -4.01 -4.26
N ALA A 71 10.58 -4.72 -3.54
CA ALA A 71 10.19 -6.08 -3.90
C ALA A 71 9.55 -6.16 -5.30
N ALA A 72 8.70 -5.19 -5.67
CA ALA A 72 8.08 -5.14 -6.99
C ALA A 72 9.12 -4.96 -8.11
N MET A 73 10.12 -4.10 -7.90
CA MET A 73 11.21 -3.90 -8.87
C MET A 73 12.02 -5.18 -9.10
N ASN A 74 12.23 -5.99 -8.07
CA ASN A 74 12.96 -7.26 -8.17
C ASN A 74 12.11 -8.41 -8.76
N LEU A 75 10.79 -8.24 -8.91
CA LEU A 75 9.92 -9.22 -9.59
C LEU A 75 9.80 -8.96 -11.09
N VAL A 76 10.25 -7.79 -11.56
CA VAL A 76 10.17 -7.35 -12.97
C VAL A 76 11.55 -7.37 -13.64
N ALA A 77 12.62 -7.46 -12.85
CA ALA A 77 13.99 -7.70 -13.31
C ALA A 77 14.19 -9.18 -13.68
#